data_AF-A0A6N6KDM0-F1
#
_entry.id   AF-A0A6N6KDM0-F1
#
_cell.length_a   1.000
_cell.length_b   1.000
_cell.length_c   1.000
_cell.angle_alpha   90.00
_cell.angle_beta   90.00
_cell.angle_gamma   90.00
#
_symmetry.space_group_name_H-M   'P 1'
#
loop_
_entity.id
_entity.type
_entity.pdbx_description
1 polymer ?
#
loop_
_entity_poly.entity_id
_entity_poly.type
_entity_poly.pdbx_seq_one_letter_code
_entity_poly.pdbx_strand_id
1 'polypeptide(L)' 'MPKQKTDDLIQLIKSLTRAEKRHFRLFVRRNQASENILFLQLFDFLDKHKEYDEVQILKKIPAITKRQLSNL' A
#
# COMPACT_ATOMS: atom_id res chain seq x y z
N MET A 1 13.57 2.51 3.29
CA MET A 1 12.88 3.44 4.21
C MET A 1 13.30 3.16 5.65
N PRO A 2 13.30 4.16 6.55
CA PRO A 2 13.50 3.91 7.98
C PRO A 2 12.36 3.02 8.50
N LYS A 3 12.70 1.94 9.23
CA LYS A 3 11.72 0.95 9.74
C LYS A 3 10.55 1.59 10.49
N GLN A 4 10.83 2.62 11.30
CA GLN A 4 9.83 3.37 12.04
C GLN A 4 8.74 3.98 11.15
N LYS A 5 9.10 4.57 10.01
CA LYS A 5 8.12 5.15 9.07
C LYS A 5 7.20 4.10 8.45
N THR A 6 7.73 2.90 8.22
CA THR A 6 6.97 1.77 7.69
C THR A 6 5.97 1.26 8.73
N ASP A 7 6.38 1.16 10.00
CA ASP A 7 5.51 0.74 11.10
C ASP A 7 4.38 1.75 11.34
N ASP A 8 4.67 3.06 11.28
CA ASP A 8 3.66 4.13 11.39
C ASP A 8 2.61 4.04 10.28
N LEU A 9 3.03 3.77 9.05
CA LEU A 9 2.12 3.59 7.91
C LEU A 9 1.20 2.37 8.10
N ILE A 10 1.75 1.24 8.55
CA ILE A 10 0.95 0.03 8.82
C ILE A 10 -0.06 0.32 9.94
N GLN A 11 0.36 1.03 11.00
CA GLN A 11 -0.52 1.40 12.10
C GLN A 11 -1.66 2.32 11.61
N LEU A 12 -1.36 3.27 10.73
CA LEU A 12 -2.37 4.11 10.09
C LEU A 12 -3.35 3.28 9.26
N ILE A 13 -2.88 2.37 8.39
CA ILE A 13 -3.76 1.51 7.60
C ILE A 13 -4.63 0.61 8.49
N LYS A 14 -4.08 0.16 9.63
CA LYS A 14 -4.81 -0.61 10.66
C LYS A 14 -5.91 0.22 11.33
N SER A 15 -5.69 1.51 11.58
CA SER A 15 -6.68 2.38 12.23
C SER A 15 -7.85 2.77 11.34
N LEU A 16 -7.74 2.61 10.01
CA LEU A 16 -8.83 2.95 9.10
C LEU A 16 -10.04 2.02 9.27
N THR A 17 -11.21 2.63 9.37
CA THR A 17 -12.51 1.96 9.28
C THR A 17 -12.76 1.39 7.88
N ARG A 18 -13.73 0.48 7.77
CA ARG A 18 -14.15 -0.08 6.47
C ARG A 18 -14.59 1.02 5.49
N ALA A 19 -15.26 2.07 5.99
CA ALA A 19 -15.74 3.18 5.18
C ALA A 19 -14.58 4.02 4.63
N GLU A 20 -13.58 4.36 5.47
CA GLU A 20 -12.39 5.10 5.05
C GLU A 20 -11.57 4.33 4.01
N LYS A 21 -11.39 3.02 4.20
CA LYS A 21 -10.70 2.17 3.21
C LYS A 21 -11.44 2.15 1.88
N ARG A 22 -12.78 2.08 1.89
CA ARG A 22 -13.58 2.17 0.67
C ARG A 22 -13.43 3.55 0.01
N HIS A 23 -13.48 4.63 0.79
CA HIS A 23 -13.31 5.98 0.29
C HIS A 23 -11.94 6.14 -0.39
N PHE A 24 -10.88 5.68 0.26
CA PHE A 24 -9.52 5.67 -0.26
C PHE A 24 -9.44 4.97 -1.63
N ARG A 25 -9.94 3.73 -1.73
CA ARG A 25 -9.94 2.98 -3.00
C ARG A 25 -10.71 3.71 -4.12
N LEU A 26 -11.85 4.33 -3.81
CA LEU A 26 -12.63 5.10 -4.77
C LEU A 26 -11.93 6.40 -5.18
N PHE A 27 -11.24 7.07 -4.25
CA PHE A 27 -10.44 8.25 -4.54
C PHE A 27 -9.31 7.93 -5.51
N VAL A 28 -8.52 6.89 -5.22
CA VAL A 28 -7.40 6.46 -6.07
C VAL A 28 -7.88 6.06 -7.46
N ARG A 29 -8.96 5.27 -7.57
CA ARG A 29 -9.53 4.84 -8.86
C ARG A 29 -10.05 5.98 -9.74
N ARG A 30 -10.51 7.08 -9.14
CA ARG A 30 -10.97 8.27 -9.89
C ARG A 30 -9.82 9.04 -10.53
N ASN A 31 -8.61 8.92 -9.97
CA ASN A 31 -7.40 9.54 -10.48
C ASN A 31 -6.65 8.49 -11.33
N GLN A 32 -6.89 8.45 -12.66
CA GLN A 32 -6.53 7.33 -13.55
C GLN A 32 -5.02 7.21 -13.92
N ALA A 33 -4.09 7.46 -12.99
CA ALA A 33 -2.66 7.24 -13.23
C ALA A 33 -2.28 5.76 -13.01
N SER A 34 -1.34 5.22 -13.79
CA SER A 34 -0.86 3.85 -13.64
C SER A 34 -0.19 3.60 -12.28
N GLU A 35 0.52 4.58 -11.73
CA GLU A 35 1.11 4.53 -10.38
C GLU A 35 0.04 4.35 -9.28
N ASN A 36 -1.15 4.92 -9.48
CA ASN A 36 -2.26 4.79 -8.54
C ASN A 36 -2.77 3.34 -8.45
N ILE A 37 -2.61 2.54 -9.50
CA ILE A 37 -2.96 1.11 -9.48
C ILE A 37 -1.97 0.34 -8.60
N LEU A 38 -0.67 0.63 -8.70
CA LEU A 38 0.35 -0.01 -7.86
C LEU A 38 0.19 0.37 -6.39
N PHE A 39 -0.13 1.64 -6.11
CA PHE A 39 -0.45 2.11 -4.77
C PHE A 39 -1.65 1.35 -4.18
N LEU A 40 -2.70 1.14 -4.98
CA LEU A 40 -3.88 0.40 -4.55
C LEU A 40 -3.55 -1.06 -4.22
N GLN A 41 -2.73 -1.72 -5.04
CA GLN A 41 -2.29 -3.10 -4.80
C GLN A 41 -1.44 -3.21 -3.53
N LEU A 42 -0.52 -2.26 -3.31
CA LEU A 42 0.30 -2.20 -2.10
C LEU A 42 -0.58 -1.98 -0.86
N PHE A 43 -1.52 -1.04 -0.94
CA PHE A 43 -2.47 -0.77 0.12
C PHE A 43 -3.29 -2.02 0.50
N ASP A 44 -3.85 -2.72 -0.50
CA ASP A 44 -4.65 -3.93 -0.25
C ASP A 44 -3.79 -5.07 0.33
N PHE A 45 -2.51 -5.18 -0.08
CA PHE A 45 -1.57 -6.12 0.54
C PHE A 45 -1.32 -5.79 2.02
N LEU A 46 -0.97 -4.54 2.33
CA LEU A 46 -0.68 -4.10 3.70
C LEU A 46 -1.93 -4.20 4.60
N ASP A 47 -3.10 -3.86 4.07
CA ASP A 47 -4.37 -4.02 4.79
C ASP A 47 -4.67 -5.49 5.10
N LYS A 48 -4.33 -6.42 4.21
CA LYS A 48 -4.56 -7.85 4.42
C LYS A 48 -3.54 -8.48 5.37
N HIS A 49 -2.26 -8.20 5.16
CA HIS A 49 -1.16 -8.89 5.83
C HIS A 49 -0.76 -8.26 7.16
N LYS A 50 -1.14 -7.00 7.41
CA LYS A 50 -0.93 -6.29 8.69
C LYS A 50 0.53 -6.13 9.12
N GLU A 51 1.45 -6.49 8.24
CA GLU A 51 2.89 -6.42 8.42
C GLU A 51 3.54 -6.07 7.09
N TYR A 52 4.70 -5.42 7.16
CA TYR A 52 5.49 -5.13 5.98
C TYR A 52 6.54 -6.22 5.81
N ASP A 53 6.39 -6.96 4.72
CA ASP A 53 7.34 -7.96 4.26
C ASP A 53 7.68 -7.63 2.81
N GLU A 54 8.82 -6.95 2.62
CA GLU A 54 9.29 -6.52 1.29
C GLU A 54 9.41 -7.69 0.31
N VAL A 55 9.87 -8.85 0.79
CA VAL A 55 10.05 -10.03 -0.07
C VAL A 55 8.70 -10.54 -0.54
N GLN A 56 7.70 -10.59 0.35
CA GLN A 56 6.35 -10.97 -0.03
C GLN A 56 5.67 -9.94 -0.93
N ILE A 57 5.87 -8.64 -0.68
CA ILE A 57 5.31 -7.57 -1.52
C ILE A 57 5.83 -7.71 -2.95
N LEU A 58 7.14 -7.78 -3.14
CA LEU A 58 7.77 -7.91 -4.46
C LEU A 58 7.37 -9.22 -5.17
N LYS A 59 7.17 -10.30 -4.42
CA LYS A 59 6.70 -11.59 -4.97
C LYS A 59 5.23 -11.54 -5.38
N LYS A 60 4.37 -10.83 -4.63
CA LYS A 60 2.92 -10.74 -4.89
C LYS A 60 2.55 -9.66 -5.89
N ILE A 61 3.34 -8.59 -5.98
CA ILE A 61 3.13 -7.44 -6.85
C ILE A 61 4.39 -7.23 -7.71
N PRO A 62 4.64 -8.10 -8.71
CA PRO A 62 5.88 -8.06 -9.49
C PRO A 62 6.04 -6.80 -10.34
N ALA A 63 4.96 -6.02 -10.53
CA ALA A 63 5.00 -4.73 -11.19
C ALA A 63 5.66 -3.63 -10.33
N ILE A 64 5.83 -3.84 -9.02
CA ILE A 64 6.56 -2.92 -8.14
C ILE A 64 8.03 -3.32 -8.13
N THR A 65 8.91 -2.38 -8.53
CA THR A 65 10.35 -2.54 -8.32
C THR A 65 10.76 -2.12 -6.92
N LYS A 66 11.90 -2.64 -6.43
CA LYS A 66 12.46 -2.25 -5.13
C LYS A 66 12.70 -0.74 -4.99
N ARG A 67 13.05 -0.05 -6.10
CA ARG A 67 13.20 1.41 -6.11
C ARG A 67 11.87 2.13 -5.96
N GLN A 68 10.83 1.68 -6.66
CA GLN A 68 9.49 2.27 -6.57
C GLN A 68 8.87 2.06 -5.19
N LEU A 69 9.16 0.95 -4.53
CA LEU A 69 8.56 0.60 -3.25
C LEU A 69 8.88 1.57 -2.10
N SER A 70 9.95 2.37 -2.22
CA SER A 70 10.25 3.46 -1.27
C SER A 70 9.58 4.80 -1.60
N ASN A 71 9.06 4.92 -2.83
CA ASN A 71 8.44 6.13 -3.37
C ASN A 71 6.92 5.99 -3.56
N LEU A 72 6.41 4.76 -3.48
CA LEU A 72 4.99 4.42 -3.31
C LEU A 72 4.64 4.51 -1.82
#